data_AF-A0A357J0U3-F1
#
_entry.id   AF-A0A357J0U3-F1
#
_cell.length_a   1.000
_cell.length_b   1.000
_cell.length_c   1.000
_cell.angle_alpha   90.00
_cell.angle_beta   90.00
_cell.angle_gamma   90.00
#
_symmetry.space_group_name_H-M   'P 1'
#
loop_
_entity.id
_entity.type
_entity.pdbx_description
1 polymer ?
#
loop_
_entity_poly.entity_id
_entity_poly.type
_entity_poly.pdbx_seq_one_letter_code
_entity_poly.pdbx_strand_id
1 'polypeptide(L)'
;MENKGLRRPCSVFEGDVRMNPKLFSSLSTRTSFNKVLRHLVSVSGLIEAIDKNENLADHLNGMLEAGQIQKNQVGAIVNVILNSRLQLPYKSKNMEESVSSFLPIVTSFSRWNGVSLTLVYYHPTLGQLLVNPASEDHWASVQELKKDELIVVYARSRDGKRETAEKAIDAFYSLLSGKIPEEAPGFIDTSAPEPKPEPKPEPQAAPQAGPQKAAPAAAAPPAGKRNITPKYSVQVTNELFHNGNVEAWKNIIESYEAKHVGNKVIVYHEGELIQDLNSLFKWGKVKHGGVIMFQVAGAQIKGVSRLQKYLHEGASSRFEAFMKHDINKVLNLF
;
A
#
# COMPACT_ATOMS: atom_id res chain seq x y z
N MET A 1 31.77 24.45 49.14
CA MET A 1 31.58 23.03 49.51
C MET A 1 30.20 22.63 49.04
N GLU A 2 30.17 21.92 47.93
CA GLU A 2 28.99 21.67 47.11
C GLU A 2 28.01 20.64 47.68
N ASN A 3 26.76 20.89 47.32
CA ASN A 3 25.54 20.20 47.70
C ASN A 3 25.53 18.77 47.13
N LYS A 4 25.63 17.74 47.98
CA LYS A 4 25.51 16.34 47.56
C LYS A 4 24.03 16.01 47.28
N GLY A 5 23.66 16.15 46.00
CA GLY A 5 22.38 15.70 45.46
C GLY A 5 22.18 14.20 45.63
N LEU A 6 21.13 13.86 46.36
CA LEU A 6 20.60 12.52 46.62
C LEU A 6 20.26 11.82 45.30
N ARG A 7 21.06 10.83 44.89
CA ARG A 7 20.72 9.92 43.79
C ARG A 7 19.53 9.06 44.23
N ARG A 8 18.38 9.24 43.60
CA ARG A 8 17.28 8.27 43.69
C ARG A 8 17.65 7.04 42.86
N PRO A 9 17.51 5.80 43.39
CA PRO A 9 17.75 4.60 42.61
C PRO A 9 16.68 4.48 41.51
N CYS A 10 17.11 4.11 40.30
CA CYS A 10 16.22 3.65 39.24
C CYS A 10 15.40 2.47 39.78
N SER A 11 14.11 2.69 39.99
CA SER A 11 13.15 1.60 40.17
C SER A 11 13.06 0.86 38.84
N VAL A 12 13.67 -0.33 38.80
CA VAL A 12 13.33 -1.34 37.80
C VAL A 12 11.85 -1.62 37.99
N PHE A 13 11.03 -1.17 37.04
CA PHE A 13 9.64 -1.61 36.93
C PHE A 13 9.67 -3.08 36.46
N GLU A 14 9.87 -4.01 37.38
CA GLU A 14 9.40 -5.37 37.21
C GLU A 14 7.87 -5.31 37.27
N GLY A 15 7.26 -5.06 36.13
CA GLY A 15 5.82 -5.24 35.96
C GLY A 15 5.51 -6.71 36.20
N ASP A 16 4.88 -7.01 37.34
CA ASP A 16 4.23 -8.28 37.63
C ASP A 16 3.24 -8.58 36.49
N VAL A 17 3.67 -9.37 35.50
CA VAL A 17 2.84 -9.83 34.38
C VAL A 17 1.88 -10.88 34.94
N ARG A 18 0.86 -10.42 35.67
CA ARG A 18 -0.30 -11.24 35.94
C ARG A 18 -0.93 -11.57 34.59
N MET A 19 -0.68 -12.79 34.11
CA MET A 19 -1.31 -13.36 32.93
C MET A 19 -2.82 -13.12 33.03
N ASN A 20 -3.33 -12.23 32.19
CA ASN A 20 -4.77 -12.01 32.11
C ASN A 20 -5.39 -13.34 31.65
N PRO A 21 -6.24 -14.02 32.46
CA PRO A 21 -6.79 -15.32 32.09
C PRO A 21 -7.66 -15.25 30.82
N LYS A 22 -8.04 -14.04 30.38
CA LYS A 22 -8.74 -13.79 29.11
C LYS A 22 -7.81 -13.68 27.90
N LEU A 23 -6.49 -13.71 28.05
CA LEU A 23 -5.54 -13.62 26.93
C LEU A 23 -5.74 -14.80 25.96
N PHE A 24 -5.92 -16.00 26.51
CA PHE A 24 -6.06 -17.23 25.72
C PHE A 24 -7.51 -17.58 25.38
N SER A 25 -8.50 -16.83 25.87
CA SER A 25 -9.91 -17.11 25.55
C SER A 25 -10.20 -16.98 24.05
N SER A 26 -9.46 -16.11 23.35
CA SER A 26 -9.51 -15.98 21.89
C SER A 26 -8.93 -17.20 21.14
N LEU A 27 -8.11 -18.03 21.80
CA LEU A 27 -7.50 -19.25 21.26
C LEU A 27 -8.27 -20.52 21.61
N SER A 28 -9.43 -20.40 22.26
CA SER A 28 -10.25 -21.52 22.74
C SER A 28 -10.82 -22.42 21.63
N THR A 29 -10.76 -21.98 20.36
CA THR A 29 -11.23 -22.76 19.22
C THR A 29 -10.06 -23.21 18.35
N ARG A 30 -10.15 -24.41 17.77
CA ARG A 30 -9.16 -24.91 16.80
C ARG A 30 -8.94 -23.94 15.64
N THR A 31 -10.00 -23.27 15.19
CA THR A 31 -9.95 -22.31 14.09
C THR A 31 -9.13 -21.08 14.44
N SER A 32 -9.37 -20.45 15.60
CA SER A 32 -8.61 -19.27 16.03
C SER A 32 -7.18 -19.62 16.40
N PHE A 33 -6.96 -20.76 17.07
CA PHE A 33 -5.62 -21.28 17.37
C PHE A 33 -4.78 -21.47 16.10
N ASN A 34 -5.32 -22.17 15.09
CA ASN A 34 -4.62 -22.40 13.82
C ASN A 34 -4.40 -21.12 13.00
N LYS A 35 -5.26 -20.09 13.15
CA LYS A 35 -5.03 -18.78 12.53
C LYS A 35 -3.84 -18.07 13.17
N VAL A 36 -3.78 -18.04 14.50
CA VAL A 36 -2.68 -17.43 15.24
C VAL A 36 -1.37 -18.18 15.01
N LEU A 37 -1.39 -19.52 15.05
CA LEU A 37 -0.21 -20.33 14.76
C LEU A 37 0.36 -20.06 13.37
N ARG A 38 -0.50 -20.02 12.33
CA ARG A 38 -0.06 -19.67 10.97
C ARG A 38 0.55 -18.27 10.91
N HIS A 39 -0.07 -17.30 11.56
CA HIS A 39 0.47 -15.95 11.63
C HIS A 39 1.86 -15.93 12.29
N LEU A 40 2.04 -16.63 13.42
CA LEU A 40 3.34 -16.72 14.10
C LEU A 40 4.41 -17.37 13.22
N VAL A 41 4.10 -18.48 12.57
CA VAL A 41 5.03 -19.18 11.65
C VAL A 41 5.41 -18.26 10.48
N SER A 42 4.46 -17.54 9.89
CA SER A 42 4.73 -16.58 8.82
C SER A 42 5.62 -15.43 9.29
N VAL A 43 5.38 -14.88 10.49
CA VAL A 43 6.20 -13.82 11.06
C VAL A 43 7.62 -14.31 11.38
N SER A 44 7.79 -15.54 11.87
CA SER A 44 9.11 -16.14 12.09
C SER A 44 9.90 -16.29 10.78
N GLY A 45 9.26 -16.69 9.69
CA GLY A 45 9.91 -16.77 8.37
C GLY A 45 10.43 -15.42 7.85
N LEU A 46 9.75 -14.31 8.17
CA LEU A 46 10.23 -12.96 7.83
C LEU A 46 11.54 -12.60 8.54
N ILE A 47 11.78 -13.14 9.73
CA ILE A 47 13.02 -12.86 10.48
C ILE A 47 14.22 -13.45 9.72
N GLU A 48 14.09 -14.65 9.17
CA GLU A 48 15.16 -15.28 8.38
C GLU A 48 15.50 -14.50 7.11
N ALA A 49 14.48 -13.97 6.42
CA ALA A 49 14.65 -13.10 5.25
C ALA A 49 15.43 -11.82 5.59
N ILE A 50 15.07 -11.18 6.70
CA ILE A 50 15.74 -9.96 7.15
C ILE A 50 17.18 -10.23 7.60
N ASP A 51 17.44 -11.38 8.22
CA ASP A 51 18.80 -11.81 8.57
C ASP A 51 19.67 -12.04 7.32
N LYS A 52 19.08 -12.37 6.17
CA LYS A 52 19.74 -12.42 4.85
C LYS A 52 19.90 -11.06 4.18
N ASN A 53 19.61 -9.98 4.89
CA ASN A 53 19.62 -8.60 4.43
C ASN A 53 18.48 -8.18 3.50
N GLU A 54 17.41 -8.95 3.38
CA GLU A 54 16.26 -8.59 2.55
C GLU A 54 15.43 -7.45 3.22
N ASN A 55 14.73 -6.64 2.43
CA ASN A 55 13.95 -5.51 2.97
C ASN A 55 12.57 -5.98 3.43
N LEU A 56 12.19 -5.63 4.67
CA LEU A 56 10.90 -6.03 5.23
C LEU A 56 9.69 -5.54 4.41
N ALA A 57 9.78 -4.34 3.81
CA ALA A 57 8.68 -3.79 3.01
C ALA A 57 8.38 -4.69 1.79
N ASP A 58 9.40 -5.20 1.12
CA ASP A 58 9.25 -6.04 -0.08
C ASP A 58 8.49 -7.33 0.26
N HIS A 59 8.88 -8.00 1.36
CA HIS A 59 8.18 -9.21 1.81
C HIS A 59 6.77 -8.95 2.29
N LEU A 60 6.54 -7.93 3.13
CA LEU A 60 5.21 -7.66 3.66
C LEU A 60 4.24 -7.22 2.56
N ASN A 61 4.69 -6.45 1.58
CA ASN A 61 3.87 -6.10 0.42
C ASN A 61 3.53 -7.36 -0.40
N GLY A 62 4.50 -8.25 -0.66
CA GLY A 62 4.23 -9.53 -1.33
C GLY A 62 3.23 -10.42 -0.56
N MET A 63 3.33 -10.48 0.77
CA MET A 63 2.39 -11.23 1.61
C MET A 63 0.98 -10.61 1.62
N LEU A 64 0.88 -9.28 1.56
CA LEU A 64 -0.40 -8.57 1.44
C LEU A 64 -1.06 -8.84 0.09
N GLU A 65 -0.29 -8.82 -0.99
CA GLU A 65 -0.77 -9.12 -2.34
C GLU A 65 -1.23 -10.57 -2.49
N ALA A 66 -0.48 -11.51 -1.88
CA ALA A 66 -0.85 -12.91 -1.82
C ALA A 66 -2.02 -13.22 -0.85
N GLY A 67 -2.50 -12.23 -0.08
CA GLY A 67 -3.57 -12.40 0.89
C GLY A 67 -3.18 -13.25 2.11
N GLN A 68 -1.89 -13.44 2.36
CA GLN A 68 -1.37 -14.22 3.49
C GLN A 68 -1.52 -13.46 4.81
N ILE A 69 -1.48 -12.12 4.75
CA ILE A 69 -1.73 -11.23 5.87
C ILE A 69 -2.73 -10.14 5.47
N GLN A 70 -3.39 -9.56 6.46
CA GLN A 70 -4.31 -8.44 6.30
C GLN A 70 -3.65 -7.11 6.69
N LYS A 71 -4.15 -6.00 6.13
CA LYS A 71 -3.61 -4.65 6.39
C LYS A 71 -3.52 -4.28 7.88
N ASN A 72 -4.50 -4.69 8.68
CA ASN A 72 -4.52 -4.43 10.12
C ASN A 72 -3.44 -5.21 10.91
N GLN A 73 -2.84 -6.24 10.31
CA GLN A 73 -1.76 -7.01 10.94
C GLN A 73 -0.39 -6.34 10.74
N VAL A 74 -0.24 -5.45 9.74
CA VAL A 74 1.03 -4.83 9.36
C VAL A 74 1.70 -4.16 10.55
N GLY A 75 1.00 -3.29 11.27
CA GLY A 75 1.57 -2.56 12.40
C GLY A 75 2.08 -3.46 13.53
N ALA A 76 1.37 -4.55 13.81
CA ALA A 76 1.79 -5.53 14.81
C ALA A 76 3.08 -6.25 14.38
N ILE A 77 3.15 -6.68 13.11
CA ILE A 77 4.33 -7.36 12.56
C ILE A 77 5.54 -6.43 12.56
N VAL A 78 5.37 -5.20 12.06
CA VAL A 78 6.42 -4.18 12.02
C VAL A 78 6.96 -3.91 13.42
N ASN A 79 6.09 -3.73 14.42
CA ASN A 79 6.53 -3.48 15.79
C ASN A 79 7.29 -4.67 16.39
N VAL A 80 6.80 -5.90 16.22
CA VAL A 80 7.47 -7.10 16.74
C VAL A 80 8.85 -7.29 16.09
N ILE A 81 8.95 -7.11 14.78
CA ILE A 81 10.19 -7.37 14.05
C ILE A 81 11.19 -6.22 14.20
N LEU A 82 10.81 -5.00 13.80
CA LEU A 82 11.75 -3.88 13.71
C LEU A 82 12.07 -3.27 15.08
N ASN A 83 11.08 -3.19 15.97
CA ASN A 83 11.24 -2.55 17.26
C ASN A 83 11.63 -3.55 18.36
N SER A 84 10.84 -4.61 18.56
CA SER A 84 11.08 -5.55 19.67
C SER A 84 12.26 -6.49 19.43
N ARG A 85 12.36 -7.10 18.25
CA ARG A 85 13.43 -8.06 17.93
C ARG A 85 14.71 -7.35 17.49
N LEU A 86 14.64 -6.51 16.47
CA LEU A 86 15.83 -5.89 15.86
C LEU A 86 16.31 -4.63 16.58
N GLN A 87 15.43 -3.96 17.33
CA GLN A 87 15.72 -2.70 18.03
C GLN A 87 16.37 -1.65 17.11
N LEU A 88 15.87 -1.57 15.87
CA LEU A 88 16.44 -0.69 14.86
C LEU A 88 16.28 0.78 15.27
N PRO A 89 17.24 1.65 14.93
CA PRO A 89 17.00 3.08 14.96
C PRO A 89 15.84 3.45 14.04
N TYR A 90 15.01 4.37 14.50
CA TYR A 90 13.91 4.91 13.73
C TYR A 90 13.68 6.38 14.03
N LYS A 91 13.04 7.07 13.09
CA LYS A 91 12.61 8.46 13.25
C LYS A 91 11.19 8.60 12.70
N SER A 92 10.35 9.27 13.48
CA SER A 92 8.97 9.58 13.11
C SER A 92 8.85 11.08 12.87
N LYS A 93 8.22 11.48 11.76
CA LYS A 93 7.97 12.89 11.44
C LYS A 93 6.67 13.02 10.67
N ASN A 94 5.89 14.05 10.97
CA ASN A 94 4.83 14.50 10.08
C ASN A 94 5.45 15.26 8.90
N MET A 95 4.88 15.07 7.71
CA MET A 95 5.32 15.75 6.51
C MET A 95 5.07 17.26 6.62
N GLU A 96 6.09 18.09 6.38
CA GLU A 96 5.94 19.56 6.39
C GLU A 96 5.25 20.07 5.13
N GLU A 97 5.48 19.39 4.01
CA GLU A 97 4.96 19.70 2.68
C GLU A 97 4.62 18.40 1.95
N SER A 98 3.72 18.48 0.96
CA SER A 98 3.41 17.33 0.13
C SER A 98 4.53 17.04 -0.87
N VAL A 99 4.94 15.78 -0.98
CA VAL A 99 6.00 15.32 -1.90
C VAL A 99 5.45 14.25 -2.83
N SER A 100 5.61 14.43 -4.13
CA SER A 100 5.18 13.48 -5.17
C SER A 100 6.30 13.02 -6.10
N SER A 101 7.51 13.59 -5.97
CA SER A 101 8.69 13.19 -6.74
C SER A 101 9.64 12.36 -5.88
N PHE A 102 9.78 11.08 -6.22
CA PHE A 102 10.60 10.12 -5.46
C PHE A 102 11.81 9.59 -6.24
N LEU A 103 11.98 9.99 -7.51
CA LEU A 103 13.07 9.50 -8.36
C LEU A 103 14.47 9.77 -7.78
N PRO A 104 14.76 10.94 -7.16
CA PRO A 104 16.04 11.16 -6.50
C PRO A 104 16.28 10.17 -5.33
N ILE A 105 15.22 9.85 -4.58
CA ILE A 105 15.28 8.91 -3.45
C ILE A 105 15.60 7.51 -3.98
N VAL A 106 14.86 7.04 -4.98
CA VAL A 106 15.09 5.73 -5.62
C VAL A 106 16.51 5.64 -6.14
N THR A 107 16.98 6.66 -6.87
CA THR A 107 18.33 6.67 -7.46
C THR A 107 19.43 6.53 -6.39
N SER A 108 19.33 7.26 -5.29
CA SER A 108 20.31 7.20 -4.19
C SER A 108 20.24 5.86 -3.46
N PHE A 109 19.05 5.42 -3.05
CA PHE A 109 18.89 4.20 -2.25
C PHE A 109 19.09 2.91 -3.03
N SER A 110 18.88 2.90 -4.35
CA SER A 110 19.25 1.75 -5.21
C SER A 110 20.76 1.55 -5.28
N ARG A 111 21.57 2.61 -5.08
CA ARG A 111 23.03 2.50 -5.02
C ARG A 111 23.53 2.07 -3.64
N TRP A 112 22.84 2.46 -2.57
CA TRP A 112 23.27 2.22 -1.19
C TRP A 112 22.90 0.82 -0.70
N ASN A 113 23.66 -0.19 -1.12
CA ASN A 113 23.47 -1.60 -0.75
C ASN A 113 23.97 -1.97 0.68
N GLY A 114 24.69 -1.08 1.35
CA GLY A 114 25.20 -1.27 2.71
C GLY A 114 24.19 -0.88 3.80
N VAL A 115 23.06 -0.27 3.42
CA VAL A 115 21.97 0.10 4.33
C VAL A 115 20.62 -0.35 3.76
N SER A 116 19.68 -0.64 4.65
CA SER A 116 18.33 -1.07 4.29
C SER A 116 17.33 -0.25 5.11
N LEU A 117 16.43 0.45 4.41
CA LEU A 117 15.40 1.28 5.03
C LEU A 117 14.02 0.70 4.79
N THR A 118 13.19 0.72 5.83
CA THR A 118 11.77 0.41 5.74
C THR A 118 10.98 1.62 6.22
N LEU A 119 10.24 2.23 5.30
CA LEU A 119 9.34 3.35 5.57
C LEU A 119 7.94 2.81 5.85
N VAL A 120 7.30 3.34 6.90
CA VAL A 120 5.89 3.14 7.21
C VAL A 120 5.19 4.48 7.06
N TYR A 121 4.37 4.61 6.02
CA TYR A 121 3.53 5.78 5.78
C TYR A 121 2.12 5.54 6.33
N TYR A 122 1.65 6.45 7.18
CA TYR A 122 0.34 6.37 7.82
C TYR A 122 -0.68 7.19 7.04
N HIS A 123 -1.17 6.61 5.95
CA HIS A 123 -2.22 7.25 5.16
C HIS A 123 -3.56 7.15 5.91
N PRO A 124 -4.34 8.24 6.06
CA PRO A 124 -5.59 8.26 6.83
C PRO A 124 -6.63 7.24 6.31
N THR A 125 -6.76 7.13 4.98
CA THR A 125 -7.69 6.20 4.32
C THR A 125 -7.11 4.82 4.03
N LEU A 126 -5.87 4.73 3.50
CA LEU A 126 -5.31 3.46 3.04
C LEU A 126 -4.69 2.62 4.18
N GLY A 127 -4.51 3.24 5.36
CA GLY A 127 -3.83 2.67 6.50
C GLY A 127 -2.31 2.76 6.35
N GLN A 128 -1.63 1.82 6.98
CA GLN A 128 -0.17 1.72 6.89
C GLN A 128 0.26 1.21 5.52
N LEU A 129 1.07 1.99 4.82
CA LEU A 129 1.74 1.63 3.57
C LEU A 129 3.23 1.44 3.84
N LEU A 130 3.78 0.33 3.36
CA LEU A 130 5.18 -0.01 3.52
C LEU A 130 5.94 0.30 2.25
N VAL A 131 7.07 0.99 2.40
CA VAL A 131 7.90 1.40 1.27
C VAL A 131 9.35 1.03 1.53
N ASN A 132 9.97 0.49 0.49
CA ASN A 132 11.41 0.32 0.38
C ASN A 132 11.87 1.51 -0.47
N PRO A 133 12.67 2.45 0.07
CA PRO A 133 13.07 3.63 -0.68
C PRO A 133 13.78 3.36 -2.01
N ALA A 134 14.42 2.19 -2.16
CA ALA A 134 15.06 1.75 -3.40
C ALA A 134 14.08 1.19 -4.45
N SER A 135 12.82 0.91 -4.08
CA SER A 135 11.84 0.28 -4.97
C SER A 135 10.90 1.31 -5.60
N GLU A 136 10.98 1.49 -6.92
CA GLU A 136 10.08 2.36 -7.68
C GLU A 136 8.62 1.89 -7.60
N ASP A 137 8.38 0.57 -7.65
CA ASP A 137 7.04 -0.03 -7.56
C ASP A 137 6.34 0.33 -6.22
N HIS A 138 7.10 0.43 -5.13
CA HIS A 138 6.56 0.84 -3.84
C HIS A 138 6.13 2.31 -3.84
N TRP A 139 6.92 3.19 -4.45
CA TRP A 139 6.58 4.60 -4.58
C TRP A 139 5.40 4.83 -5.52
N ALA A 140 5.25 4.03 -6.58
CA ALA A 140 4.09 4.07 -7.47
C ALA A 140 2.77 3.79 -6.72
N SER A 141 2.83 2.95 -5.68
CA SER A 141 1.67 2.65 -4.83
C SER A 141 1.33 3.79 -3.86
N VAL A 142 2.30 4.62 -3.48
CA VAL A 142 2.10 5.76 -2.58
C VAL A 142 1.64 7.01 -3.34
N GLN A 143 2.21 7.27 -4.53
CA GLN A 143 1.99 8.45 -5.40
C GLN A 143 2.36 9.81 -4.78
N GLU A 144 1.97 10.07 -3.53
CA GLU A 144 2.20 11.32 -2.83
C GLU A 144 2.27 11.08 -1.31
N LEU A 145 3.29 11.64 -0.67
CA LEU A 145 3.33 11.82 0.77
C LEU A 145 2.72 13.18 1.08
N LYS A 146 1.54 13.24 1.69
CA LYS A 146 0.84 14.50 1.92
C LYS A 146 1.31 15.21 3.16
N LYS A 147 1.24 16.55 3.13
CA LYS A 147 1.45 17.40 4.29
C LYS A 147 0.63 16.92 5.50
N ASP A 148 1.22 17.05 6.68
CA ASP A 148 0.69 16.67 8.00
C ASP A 148 0.45 15.16 8.20
N GLU A 149 0.71 14.31 7.20
CA GLU A 149 0.65 12.86 7.36
C GLU A 149 1.94 12.30 7.97
N LEU A 150 1.81 11.22 8.76
CA LEU A 150 2.92 10.66 9.52
C LEU A 150 3.71 9.65 8.70
N ILE A 151 5.03 9.80 8.72
CA ILE A 151 5.98 8.78 8.26
C ILE A 151 6.88 8.32 9.40
N VAL A 152 7.18 7.02 9.42
CA VAL A 152 8.17 6.43 10.32
C VAL A 152 9.20 5.68 9.48
N VAL A 153 10.45 6.06 9.59
CA VAL A 153 11.56 5.45 8.84
C VAL A 153 12.37 4.61 9.81
N TYR A 154 12.52 3.33 9.50
CA TYR A 154 13.45 2.42 10.18
C TYR A 154 14.66 2.19 9.29
N ALA A 155 15.85 2.10 9.88
CA ALA A 155 17.06 1.79 9.15
C ALA A 155 17.87 0.69 9.81
N ARG A 156 18.54 -0.10 8.97
CA ARG A 156 19.50 -1.13 9.35
C ARG A 156 20.73 -0.98 8.49
N SER A 157 21.90 -1.06 9.10
CA SER A 157 23.15 -1.16 8.34
C SER A 157 23.59 -2.61 8.26
N ARG A 158 24.24 -2.98 7.15
CA ARG A 158 24.77 -4.33 6.95
C ARG A 158 25.92 -4.64 7.91
N ASP A 159 26.71 -3.62 8.27
CA ASP A 159 27.80 -3.74 9.24
C ASP A 159 27.33 -3.74 10.71
N GLY A 160 26.01 -3.65 10.95
CA GLY A 160 25.41 -3.64 12.28
C GLY A 160 25.63 -2.35 13.08
N LYS A 161 26.33 -1.35 12.54
CA LYS A 161 26.56 -0.07 13.20
C LYS A 161 25.31 0.82 13.19
N ARG A 162 24.79 1.07 14.39
CA ARG A 162 23.64 1.95 14.61
C ARG A 162 23.84 3.36 14.05
N GLU A 163 25.03 3.94 14.20
CA GLU A 163 25.34 5.28 13.70
C GLU A 163 25.19 5.39 12.18
N THR A 164 25.66 4.37 11.44
CA THR A 164 25.50 4.30 9.97
C THR A 164 24.03 4.26 9.58
N ALA A 165 23.21 3.49 10.31
CA ALA A 165 21.77 3.42 10.09
C ALA A 165 21.07 4.77 10.40
N GLU A 166 21.43 5.44 11.48
CA GLU A 166 20.89 6.78 11.82
C GLU A 166 21.25 7.83 10.76
N LYS A 167 22.49 7.83 10.26
CA LYS A 167 22.89 8.70 9.14
C LYS A 167 22.09 8.42 7.86
N ALA A 168 21.75 7.16 7.59
CA ALA A 168 20.92 6.81 6.44
C ALA A 168 19.48 7.34 6.56
N ILE A 169 18.94 7.39 7.79
CA ILE A 169 17.64 8.04 8.07
C ILE A 169 17.73 9.54 7.78
N ASP A 170 18.77 10.22 8.25
CA ASP A 170 18.93 11.66 8.02
C ASP A 170 19.19 11.99 6.54
N ALA A 171 19.91 11.13 5.82
CA ALA A 171 20.06 11.20 4.38
C ALA A 171 18.70 11.06 3.65
N PHE A 172 17.84 10.14 4.08
CA PHE A 172 16.48 10.01 3.54
C PHE A 172 15.66 11.30 3.71
N TYR A 173 15.65 11.88 4.91
CA TYR A 173 14.92 13.14 5.15
C TYR A 173 15.54 14.33 4.40
N SER A 174 16.86 14.33 4.19
CA SER A 174 17.54 15.35 3.39
C SER A 174 17.05 15.30 1.94
N LEU A 175 17.05 14.10 1.33
CA LEU A 175 16.51 13.88 -0.02
C LEU A 175 15.03 14.25 -0.13
N LEU A 176 14.23 13.89 0.88
CA LEU A 176 12.81 14.22 0.93
C LEU A 176 12.56 15.74 0.96
N SER A 177 13.45 16.51 1.59
CA SER A 177 13.43 17.97 1.60
C SER A 177 14.08 18.62 0.36
N GLY A 178 14.49 17.84 -0.63
CA GLY A 178 15.17 18.32 -1.83
C GLY A 178 16.64 18.74 -1.63
N LYS A 179 17.25 18.36 -0.50
CA LYS A 179 18.66 18.63 -0.20
C LYS A 179 19.55 17.47 -0.63
N ILE A 180 20.82 17.77 -0.88
CA ILE A 180 21.84 16.76 -1.16
C ILE A 180 22.20 16.06 0.17
N PRO A 181 22.07 14.73 0.27
CA PRO A 181 22.39 13.99 1.49
C PRO A 181 23.91 13.89 1.70
N GLU A 182 24.34 13.85 2.97
CA GLU A 182 25.70 13.47 3.32
C GLU A 182 25.83 11.94 3.27
N GLU A 183 26.79 11.44 2.48
CA GLU A 183 27.01 10.01 2.34
C GLU A 183 28.04 9.51 3.36
N ALA A 184 27.61 8.62 4.25
CA ALA A 184 28.48 8.06 5.26
C ALA A 184 29.24 6.82 4.73
N PRO A 185 30.48 6.56 5.23
CA PRO A 185 31.14 5.28 5.02
C PRO A 185 30.25 4.12 5.49
N GLY A 186 30.04 3.12 4.63
CA GLY A 186 29.17 1.97 4.90
C GLY A 186 27.79 2.04 4.25
N PHE A 187 27.43 3.12 3.54
CA PHE A 187 26.25 3.14 2.68
C PHE A 187 26.41 2.23 1.46
N ILE A 188 27.63 2.11 0.96
CA ILE A 188 28.00 1.21 -0.12
C ILE A 188 28.92 0.15 0.44
N ASP A 189 28.51 -1.10 0.32
CA ASP A 189 29.29 -2.27 0.65
C ASP A 189 29.94 -2.81 -0.64
N THR A 190 31.25 -2.63 -0.75
CA THR A 190 32.07 -3.12 -1.87
C THR A 190 32.43 -4.59 -1.76
N SER A 191 32.09 -5.25 -0.64
CA SER A 191 32.27 -6.70 -0.45
C SER A 191 31.08 -7.51 -0.99
N ALA A 192 29.99 -6.85 -1.40
CA ALA A 192 28.83 -7.50 -1.97
C ALA A 192 29.07 -7.83 -3.46
N PRO A 193 28.80 -9.05 -3.94
CA PRO A 193 28.61 -9.24 -5.37
C PRO A 193 27.49 -8.31 -5.83
N GLU A 194 27.69 -7.62 -6.95
CA GLU A 194 26.69 -6.74 -7.55
C GLU A 194 25.32 -7.43 -7.54
N PRO A 195 24.25 -6.76 -7.12
CA PRO A 195 22.91 -7.31 -7.27
C PRO A 195 22.71 -7.62 -8.75
N LYS A 196 22.62 -8.91 -9.08
CA LYS A 196 22.25 -9.32 -10.44
C LYS A 196 20.96 -8.57 -10.77
N PRO A 197 20.91 -7.81 -11.88
CA PRO A 197 19.66 -7.23 -12.32
C PRO A 197 18.65 -8.37 -12.42
N GLU A 198 17.48 -8.19 -11.79
CA GLU A 198 16.38 -9.14 -11.92
C GLU A 198 16.20 -9.44 -13.42
N PRO A 199 16.23 -10.73 -13.83
CA PRO A 199 16.06 -11.08 -15.22
C PRO A 199 14.74 -10.49 -15.70
N LYS A 200 14.80 -9.58 -16.67
CA LYS A 200 13.66 -9.32 -17.56
C LYS A 200 13.15 -10.68 -18.00
N PRO A 201 11.86 -11.00 -17.85
CA PRO A 201 11.34 -12.26 -18.35
C PRO A 201 11.53 -12.28 -19.87
N GLU A 202 12.54 -13.02 -20.33
CA GLU A 202 12.67 -13.38 -21.73
C GLU A 202 11.47 -14.27 -22.11
N PRO A 203 10.88 -14.07 -23.29
CA PRO A 203 9.78 -14.90 -23.76
C PRO A 203 10.25 -16.35 -23.92
N GLN A 204 9.85 -17.23 -23.02
CA GLN A 204 10.05 -18.66 -23.23
C GLN A 204 9.25 -19.10 -24.45
N ALA A 205 9.98 -19.58 -25.45
CA ALA A 205 9.45 -20.23 -26.63
C ALA A 205 8.55 -21.41 -26.22
N ALA A 206 7.42 -21.52 -26.91
CA ALA A 206 6.41 -22.55 -26.70
C ALA A 206 6.98 -23.98 -26.84
N PRO A 207 6.68 -24.89 -25.90
CA PRO A 207 6.80 -26.32 -26.16
C PRO A 207 5.59 -26.81 -26.98
N GLN A 208 5.90 -27.56 -28.03
CA GLN A 208 4.96 -28.21 -28.94
C GLN A 208 4.03 -29.20 -28.23
N ALA A 209 2.86 -29.38 -28.83
CA ALA A 209 1.76 -30.20 -28.39
C ALA A 209 2.04 -31.71 -28.37
N GLY A 210 1.50 -32.38 -27.34
CA GLY A 210 1.25 -33.83 -27.25
C GLY A 210 0.16 -34.11 -26.21
N PRO A 211 -0.68 -35.15 -26.35
CA PRO A 211 -2.12 -35.05 -26.08
C PRO A 211 -2.61 -35.46 -24.66
N GLN A 212 -3.37 -34.55 -24.07
CA GLN A 212 -4.60 -34.67 -23.27
C GLN A 212 -4.93 -35.98 -22.50
N LYS A 213 -5.01 -35.88 -21.16
CA LYS A 213 -6.16 -36.41 -20.39
C LYS A 213 -6.32 -35.81 -18.97
N ALA A 214 -7.59 -35.52 -18.67
CA ALA A 214 -8.28 -35.33 -17.38
C ALA A 214 -8.01 -34.06 -16.53
N ALA A 215 -9.06 -33.22 -16.43
CA ALA A 215 -9.23 -32.15 -15.46
C ALA A 215 -9.42 -32.70 -14.03
N PRO A 216 -9.12 -31.93 -12.96
CA PRO A 216 -10.11 -30.95 -12.48
C PRO A 216 -9.54 -29.62 -11.90
N ALA A 217 -10.47 -28.67 -11.77
CA ALA A 217 -10.50 -27.47 -10.94
C ALA A 217 -9.68 -26.24 -11.40
N ALA A 218 -10.44 -25.22 -11.81
CA ALA A 218 -9.98 -23.89 -12.19
C ALA A 218 -9.18 -23.22 -11.06
N ALA A 219 -7.87 -23.07 -11.29
CA ALA A 219 -7.05 -22.10 -10.58
C ALA A 219 -7.34 -20.70 -11.15
N ALA A 220 -7.63 -19.75 -10.27
CA ALA A 220 -7.75 -18.35 -10.62
C ALA A 220 -6.47 -17.86 -11.32
N PRO A 221 -6.58 -17.04 -12.38
CA PRO A 221 -5.39 -16.52 -13.05
C PRO A 221 -4.58 -15.61 -12.10
N PRO A 222 -3.24 -15.64 -12.19
CA PRO A 222 -2.36 -14.87 -11.31
C PRO A 222 -2.60 -13.37 -11.49
N ALA A 223 -2.78 -12.66 -10.38
CA ALA A 223 -2.93 -11.22 -10.35
C ALA A 223 -1.59 -10.56 -10.72
N GLY A 224 -1.47 -10.11 -11.96
CA GLY A 224 -0.38 -9.23 -12.38
C GLY A 224 -0.43 -7.88 -11.65
N LYS A 225 0.72 -7.20 -11.60
CA LYS A 225 0.93 -5.85 -11.04
C LYS A 225 -0.29 -4.96 -11.32
N ARG A 226 -0.95 -4.46 -10.26
CA ARG A 226 -2.14 -3.61 -10.38
C ARG A 226 -1.71 -2.23 -10.85
N ASN A 227 -1.77 -2.00 -12.16
CA ASN A 227 -1.60 -0.67 -12.74
C ASN A 227 -2.77 0.22 -12.32
N ILE A 228 -2.53 1.51 -12.11
CA ILE A 228 -3.57 2.49 -11.81
C ILE A 228 -3.51 3.64 -12.81
N THR A 229 -4.66 4.10 -13.28
CA THR A 229 -4.72 5.22 -14.21
C THR A 229 -4.56 6.57 -13.50
N PRO A 230 -4.20 7.63 -14.24
CA PRO A 230 -4.41 9.00 -13.76
C PRO A 230 -5.86 9.26 -13.34
N LYS A 231 -6.08 10.30 -12.53
CA LYS A 231 -7.44 10.77 -12.18
C LYS A 231 -8.07 11.43 -13.39
N TYR A 232 -9.23 10.93 -13.80
CA TYR A 232 -10.07 11.54 -14.82
C TYR A 232 -11.16 12.35 -14.14
N SER A 233 -11.33 13.59 -14.59
CA SER A 233 -12.39 14.48 -14.12
C SER A 233 -13.66 14.29 -14.93
N VAL A 234 -14.79 14.25 -14.25
CA VAL A 234 -16.14 14.23 -14.81
C VAL A 234 -16.92 15.40 -14.24
N GLN A 235 -17.27 16.36 -15.09
CA GLN A 235 -18.06 17.52 -14.71
C GLN A 235 -19.54 17.15 -14.65
N VAL A 236 -20.22 17.57 -13.59
CA VAL A 236 -21.66 17.40 -13.43
C VAL A 236 -22.37 18.50 -14.21
N THR A 237 -23.09 18.08 -15.25
CA THR A 237 -23.80 19.00 -16.16
C THR A 237 -25.31 19.01 -15.91
N ASN A 238 -25.84 18.05 -15.15
CA ASN A 238 -27.24 18.09 -14.71
C ASN A 238 -27.48 19.24 -13.73
N GLU A 239 -28.70 19.76 -13.65
CA GLU A 239 -29.06 20.83 -12.70
C GLU A 239 -28.93 20.36 -11.25
N LEU A 240 -29.25 19.08 -10.98
CA LEU A 240 -29.09 18.45 -9.69
C LEU A 240 -28.50 17.04 -9.86
N PHE A 241 -27.42 16.72 -9.13
CA PHE A 241 -26.92 15.35 -9.05
C PHE A 241 -27.77 14.56 -8.06
N HIS A 242 -28.80 13.90 -8.55
CA HIS A 242 -29.80 13.22 -7.74
C HIS A 242 -29.61 11.70 -7.73
N ASN A 243 -30.48 10.97 -7.03
CA ASN A 243 -30.41 9.51 -6.90
C ASN A 243 -30.33 8.78 -8.26
N GLY A 244 -31.07 9.24 -9.28
CA GLY A 244 -30.96 8.68 -10.64
C GLY A 244 -29.55 8.74 -11.26
N ASN A 245 -28.78 9.81 -11.05
CA ASN A 245 -27.39 9.90 -11.52
C ASN A 245 -26.49 8.91 -10.77
N VAL A 246 -26.70 8.76 -9.45
CA VAL A 246 -25.97 7.79 -8.62
C VAL A 246 -26.23 6.36 -9.11
N GLU A 247 -27.49 6.00 -9.34
CA GLU A 247 -27.86 4.68 -9.86
C GLU A 247 -27.28 4.44 -11.26
N ALA A 248 -27.26 5.47 -12.12
CA ALA A 248 -26.68 5.38 -13.45
C ALA A 248 -25.17 5.09 -13.36
N TRP A 249 -24.47 5.81 -12.48
CA TRP A 249 -23.05 5.59 -12.21
C TRP A 249 -22.76 4.20 -11.67
N LYS A 250 -23.57 3.69 -10.72
CA LYS A 250 -23.44 2.30 -10.24
C LYS A 250 -23.55 1.30 -11.39
N ASN A 251 -24.56 1.45 -12.25
CA ASN A 251 -24.79 0.55 -13.38
C ASN A 251 -23.67 0.61 -14.43
N ILE A 252 -23.12 1.81 -14.69
CA ILE A 252 -21.98 1.99 -15.60
C ILE A 252 -20.73 1.32 -15.04
N ILE A 253 -20.43 1.53 -13.75
CA ILE A 253 -19.26 0.95 -13.07
C ILE A 253 -19.40 -0.57 -13.02
N GLU A 254 -20.57 -1.09 -12.66
CA GLU A 254 -20.83 -2.53 -12.62
C GLU A 254 -20.68 -3.17 -14.01
N SER A 255 -21.17 -2.52 -15.07
CA SER A 255 -20.97 -2.96 -16.46
C SER A 255 -19.49 -3.04 -16.84
N TYR A 256 -18.72 -2.03 -16.44
CA TYR A 256 -17.28 -1.97 -16.69
C TYR A 256 -16.52 -3.08 -15.95
N GLU A 257 -16.76 -3.25 -14.64
CA GLU A 257 -16.09 -4.25 -13.81
C GLU A 257 -16.49 -5.69 -14.19
N ALA A 258 -17.74 -5.90 -14.63
CA ALA A 258 -18.19 -7.18 -15.15
C ALA A 258 -17.47 -7.57 -16.46
N LYS A 259 -17.27 -6.61 -17.37
CA LYS A 259 -16.56 -6.86 -18.63
C LYS A 259 -15.05 -6.99 -18.45
N HIS A 260 -14.47 -6.19 -17.57
CA HIS A 260 -13.04 -6.13 -17.30
C HIS A 260 -12.72 -6.70 -15.93
N VAL A 261 -12.84 -8.03 -15.81
CA VAL A 261 -12.61 -8.76 -14.56
C VAL A 261 -11.23 -8.44 -13.98
N GLY A 262 -11.19 -8.05 -12.71
CA GLY A 262 -9.96 -7.67 -12.01
C GLY A 262 -9.61 -6.19 -12.09
N ASN A 263 -10.34 -5.40 -12.87
CA ASN A 263 -10.28 -3.94 -12.80
C ASN A 263 -11.32 -3.43 -11.80
N LYS A 264 -10.98 -2.34 -11.09
CA LYS A 264 -11.84 -1.69 -10.12
C LYS A 264 -11.88 -0.19 -10.35
N VAL A 265 -13.08 0.40 -10.37
CA VAL A 265 -13.27 1.85 -10.49
C VAL A 265 -13.25 2.48 -9.10
N ILE A 266 -12.47 3.53 -8.96
CA ILE A 266 -12.27 4.28 -7.72
C ILE A 266 -12.77 5.69 -7.94
N VAL A 267 -13.72 6.17 -7.13
CA VAL A 267 -14.38 7.46 -7.31
C VAL A 267 -13.98 8.43 -6.20
N TYR A 268 -13.74 9.69 -6.55
CA TYR A 268 -13.39 10.77 -5.64
C TYR A 268 -14.30 11.99 -5.84
N HIS A 269 -14.58 12.73 -4.77
CA HIS A 269 -15.24 14.03 -4.83
C HIS A 269 -14.49 14.99 -3.91
N GLU A 270 -14.13 16.18 -4.40
CA GLU A 270 -13.32 17.17 -3.64
C GLU A 270 -12.02 16.60 -3.04
N GLY A 271 -11.44 15.60 -3.70
CA GLY A 271 -10.22 14.92 -3.23
C GLY A 271 -10.46 13.81 -2.21
N GLU A 272 -11.69 13.62 -1.71
CA GLU A 272 -12.07 12.52 -0.83
C GLU A 272 -12.45 11.26 -1.61
N LEU A 273 -12.03 10.09 -1.13
CA LEU A 273 -12.45 8.80 -1.68
C LEU A 273 -13.92 8.51 -1.33
N ILE A 274 -14.71 8.17 -2.34
CA ILE A 274 -16.11 7.77 -2.19
C ILE A 274 -16.18 6.25 -2.05
N GLN A 275 -16.40 5.78 -0.82
CA GLN A 275 -16.57 4.35 -0.53
C GLN A 275 -17.97 3.83 -0.92
N ASP A 276 -18.98 4.67 -0.73
CA ASP A 276 -20.36 4.40 -1.10
C ASP A 276 -20.84 5.48 -2.08
N LEU A 277 -21.16 5.08 -3.31
CA LEU A 277 -21.67 5.99 -4.35
C LEU A 277 -22.95 6.72 -3.88
N ASN A 278 -23.76 6.13 -3.00
CA ASN A 278 -24.92 6.81 -2.41
C ASN A 278 -24.55 8.06 -1.61
N SER A 279 -23.32 8.13 -1.09
CA SER A 279 -22.85 9.31 -0.34
C SER A 279 -22.71 10.57 -1.21
N LEU A 280 -22.61 10.42 -2.54
CA LEU A 280 -22.63 11.55 -3.49
C LEU A 280 -23.99 12.27 -3.52
N PHE A 281 -25.06 11.59 -3.13
CA PHE A 281 -26.42 12.15 -3.09
C PHE A 281 -26.73 12.95 -1.81
N LYS A 282 -25.89 12.88 -0.76
CA LYS A 282 -26.15 13.61 0.49
C LYS A 282 -26.31 15.11 0.21
N TRP A 283 -27.42 15.70 0.68
CA TRP A 283 -27.87 17.06 0.36
C TRP A 283 -26.71 18.06 0.41
N GLY A 284 -26.39 18.63 -0.76
CA GLY A 284 -25.40 19.70 -0.92
C GLY A 284 -23.98 19.27 -1.29
N LYS A 285 -23.65 17.97 -1.36
CA LYS A 285 -22.27 17.51 -1.65
C LYS A 285 -21.87 17.76 -3.11
N VAL A 286 -22.73 17.43 -4.08
CA VAL A 286 -22.41 17.59 -5.51
C VAL A 286 -23.36 18.61 -6.15
N LYS A 287 -22.83 19.73 -6.64
CA LYS A 287 -23.60 20.81 -7.28
C LYS A 287 -23.40 20.79 -8.81
N HIS A 288 -24.30 21.45 -9.54
CA HIS A 288 -24.10 21.75 -10.95
C HIS A 288 -22.73 22.41 -11.18
N GLY A 289 -22.00 21.94 -12.19
CA GLY A 289 -20.63 22.36 -12.46
C GLY A 289 -19.55 21.77 -11.56
N GLY A 290 -19.93 21.00 -10.52
CA GLY A 290 -19.02 20.26 -9.67
C GLY A 290 -18.27 19.17 -10.42
N VAL A 291 -17.13 18.74 -9.88
CA VAL A 291 -16.26 17.73 -10.50
C VAL A 291 -16.18 16.49 -9.61
N ILE A 292 -16.56 15.36 -10.18
CA ILE A 292 -16.33 14.04 -9.62
C ILE A 292 -15.14 13.45 -10.37
N MET A 293 -14.13 12.95 -9.66
CA MET A 293 -12.97 12.31 -10.29
C MET A 293 -13.07 10.80 -10.18
N PHE A 294 -12.45 10.06 -11.11
CA PHE A 294 -12.32 8.62 -10.98
C PHE A 294 -10.96 8.11 -11.49
N GLN A 295 -10.58 6.91 -11.04
CA GLN A 295 -9.44 6.14 -11.51
C GLN A 295 -9.86 4.69 -11.72
N VAL A 296 -9.09 3.96 -12.54
CA VAL A 296 -9.23 2.52 -12.67
C VAL A 296 -7.94 1.86 -12.18
N ALA A 297 -8.07 0.87 -11.30
CA ALA A 297 -6.97 0.04 -10.83
C ALA A 297 -7.16 -1.40 -11.31
N GLY A 298 -6.14 -2.00 -11.92
CA GLY A 298 -6.19 -3.39 -12.39
C GLY A 298 -5.00 -3.79 -13.25
N ALA A 299 -4.85 -5.09 -13.50
CA ALA A 299 -3.70 -5.63 -14.22
C ALA A 299 -3.73 -5.30 -15.73
N GLN A 300 -4.93 -5.20 -16.33
CA GLN A 300 -5.12 -4.97 -17.77
C GLN A 300 -6.22 -3.91 -17.97
N ILE A 301 -5.85 -2.65 -17.82
CA ILE A 301 -6.79 -1.53 -17.95
C ILE A 301 -7.09 -1.25 -19.43
N LYS A 302 -8.36 -1.34 -19.81
CA LYS A 302 -8.87 -1.03 -21.16
C LYS A 302 -10.18 -0.26 -21.07
N GLY A 303 -10.59 0.40 -22.15
CA GLY A 303 -11.93 1.02 -22.24
C GLY A 303 -12.16 2.28 -21.37
N VAL A 304 -11.10 2.87 -20.80
CA VAL A 304 -11.21 4.00 -19.86
C VAL A 304 -11.83 5.24 -20.50
N SER A 305 -11.50 5.55 -21.75
CA SER A 305 -12.12 6.68 -22.47
C SER A 305 -13.63 6.51 -22.65
N ARG A 306 -14.08 5.26 -22.86
CA ARG A 306 -15.50 4.93 -22.97
C ARG A 306 -16.19 5.01 -21.60
N LEU A 307 -15.51 4.56 -20.53
CA LEU A 307 -15.95 4.74 -19.16
C LEU A 307 -16.10 6.22 -18.78
N GLN A 308 -15.11 7.05 -19.11
CA GLN A 308 -15.19 8.50 -18.88
C GLN A 308 -16.40 9.11 -19.59
N LYS A 309 -16.63 8.74 -20.85
CA LYS A 309 -17.79 9.20 -21.62
C LYS A 309 -19.11 8.81 -20.95
N TYR A 310 -19.27 7.54 -20.56
CA TYR A 310 -20.53 7.09 -19.93
C TYR A 310 -20.74 7.70 -18.55
N LEU A 311 -19.69 7.86 -17.74
CA LEU A 311 -19.81 8.56 -16.45
C LEU A 311 -20.19 10.04 -16.65
N HIS A 312 -19.67 10.69 -17.69
CA HIS A 312 -20.07 12.05 -18.07
C HIS A 312 -21.55 12.12 -18.48
N GLU A 313 -22.02 11.18 -19.31
CA GLU A 313 -23.44 11.10 -19.68
C GLU A 313 -24.33 10.75 -18.47
N GLY A 314 -23.87 9.88 -17.57
CA GLY A 314 -24.52 9.53 -16.31
C GLY A 314 -24.59 10.69 -15.30
N ALA A 315 -23.68 11.67 -15.40
CA ALA A 315 -23.68 12.91 -14.62
C ALA A 315 -24.45 14.07 -15.29
N SER A 316 -25.15 13.78 -16.40
CA SER A 316 -25.98 14.72 -17.15
C SER A 316 -27.46 14.36 -17.06
N SER A 317 -28.33 15.10 -17.74
CA SER A 317 -29.75 14.75 -17.92
C SER A 317 -29.98 13.45 -18.70
N ARG A 318 -28.95 12.90 -19.35
CA ARG A 318 -29.01 11.63 -20.11
C ARG A 318 -28.87 10.37 -19.24
N PHE A 319 -28.84 10.50 -17.92
CA PHE A 319 -28.60 9.39 -17.00
C PHE A 319 -29.61 8.24 -17.14
N GLU A 320 -30.84 8.53 -17.60
CA GLU A 320 -31.91 7.55 -17.78
C GLU A 320 -31.54 6.41 -18.72
N ALA A 321 -30.67 6.68 -19.71
CA ALA A 321 -30.16 5.67 -20.64
C ALA A 321 -29.34 4.55 -19.96
N PHE A 322 -28.88 4.78 -18.72
CA PHE A 322 -28.10 3.84 -17.93
C PHE A 322 -28.88 3.27 -16.74
N MET A 323 -30.20 3.41 -16.74
CA MET A 323 -31.07 2.74 -15.78
C MET A 323 -31.34 1.30 -16.21
N LYS A 324 -31.07 0.33 -15.33
CA LYS A 324 -31.47 -1.05 -15.55
C LYS A 324 -32.99 -1.16 -15.62
N HIS A 325 -33.51 -1.70 -16.73
CA HIS A 325 -34.93 -2.04 -16.85
C HIS A 325 -35.26 -3.44 -16.29
N ASP A 326 -34.23 -4.26 -16.07
CA ASP A 326 -34.31 -5.63 -15.54
C ASP A 326 -33.32 -5.79 -14.37
N ILE A 327 -33.83 -6.19 -13.19
CA ILE A 327 -33.09 -6.23 -11.92
C ILE A 327 -31.97 -7.29 -11.96
N ASN A 328 -32.12 -8.34 -12.76
CA ASN A 328 -31.20 -9.47 -12.79
C ASN A 328 -30.12 -9.39 -13.89
N LYS A 329 -30.02 -8.26 -14.60
CA LYS A 329 -29.08 -8.11 -15.72
C LYS A 329 -28.17 -6.91 -15.54
N VAL A 330 -26.88 -7.14 -15.79
CA VAL A 330 -25.88 -6.09 -15.95
C VAL A 330 -26.08 -5.43 -17.30
N LEU A 331 -25.98 -4.10 -17.39
CA LEU A 331 -26.03 -3.41 -18.68
C LEU A 331 -24.84 -3.86 -19.54
N ASN A 332 -25.07 -4.06 -20.84
CA ASN A 332 -24.01 -4.43 -21.78
C ASN A 332 -23.45 -3.17 -22.45
N LEU A 333 -22.68 -2.36 -21.70
CA LEU A 333 -22.08 -1.12 -22.19
C LEU A 333 -20.65 -1.31 -22.72
N PHE A 334 -19.95 -2.35 -22.27
CA PHE A 334 -18.53 -2.62 -22.56
C PHE A 334 -18.30 -3.98 -23.22
#